data_AF-A0A8I0P8A4-F1
#
_entry.id   AF-A0A8I0P8A4-F1
#
_cell.length_a   1.000
_cell.length_b   1.000
_cell.length_c   1.000
_cell.angle_alpha   90.00
_cell.angle_beta   90.00
_cell.angle_gamma   90.00
#
_symmetry.space_group_name_H-M   'P 1'
#
loop_
_entity.id
_entity.type
_entity.pdbx_description
1 polymer ?
#
loop_
_entity_poly.entity_id
_entity_poly.type
_entity_poly.pdbx_seq_one_letter_code
_entity_poly.pdbx_strand_id
1 'polypeptide(L)' 'MSERKPHKTDVSDDQWALIEPVIAAWKAAHPSVSGHQGRYEMRQIVNALLYRAGPDRLRGVRNHR' A
#
# COMPACT_ATOMS: atom_id res chain seq x y z
N MET A 1 0.77 9.98 16.32
CA MET A 1 0.95 9.22 15.07
C MET A 1 2.01 9.97 14.29
N SER A 2 3.21 9.43 14.07
CA SER A 2 4.17 10.14 13.21
C SER A 2 3.59 10.17 11.80
N GLU A 3 3.34 11.36 11.29
CA GLU A 3 2.95 11.54 9.89
C GLU A 3 4.02 10.91 9.00
N ARG A 4 3.62 9.91 8.23
CA ARG A 4 4.50 9.27 7.26
C ARG A 4 4.82 10.32 6.19
N LYS A 5 6.11 10.57 5.96
CA LYS A 5 6.54 11.42 4.84
C LYS A 5 6.05 10.80 3.52
N PRO A 6 5.44 11.61 2.63
CA PRO A 6 5.06 11.14 1.29
C PRO A 6 6.25 10.52 0.57
N HIS A 7 6.01 9.45 -0.16
CA HIS A 7 7.02 8.71 -0.90
C HIS A 7 6.76 8.72 -2.40
N LYS A 8 7.83 8.61 -3.20
CA LYS A 8 7.72 8.63 -4.68
C LYS A 8 6.89 7.46 -5.24
N THR A 9 6.73 6.38 -4.48
CA THR A 9 5.95 5.20 -4.85
C THR A 9 4.54 5.21 -4.26
N ASP A 10 4.15 6.30 -3.58
CA ASP A 10 2.80 6.45 -3.07
C ASP A 10 1.83 6.73 -4.23
N VAL A 11 0.60 6.25 -4.11
CA VAL A 11 -0.42 6.48 -5.14
C VAL A 11 -0.92 7.92 -5.11
N SER A 12 -1.04 8.53 -6.30
CA SER A 12 -1.70 9.82 -6.47
C SER A 12 -3.20 9.72 -6.17
N ASP A 13 -3.88 10.85 -6.02
CA ASP A 13 -5.33 10.87 -5.81
C ASP A 13 -6.08 10.25 -7.00
N ASP A 14 -5.66 10.56 -8.23
CA ASP A 14 -6.23 9.96 -9.45
C ASP A 14 -6.03 8.44 -9.50
N GLN A 15 -4.85 7.95 -9.12
CA GLN A 15 -4.57 6.52 -9.05
C GLN A 15 -5.38 5.85 -7.95
N TRP A 16 -5.54 6.52 -6.80
CA TRP A 16 -6.35 6.04 -5.70
C TRP A 16 -7.82 5.92 -6.08
N ALA A 17 -8.38 6.91 -6.78
CA ALA A 17 -9.77 6.90 -7.23
C ALA A 17 -10.12 5.69 -8.12
N LEU A 18 -9.15 5.15 -8.86
CA LEU A 18 -9.33 3.96 -9.69
C LEU A 18 -9.34 2.65 -8.88
N ILE A 19 -8.56 2.56 -7.80
CA ILE A 19 -8.38 1.30 -7.04
C ILE A 19 -9.20 1.24 -5.76
N GLU A 20 -9.54 2.38 -5.17
CA GLU A 20 -10.32 2.46 -3.94
C GLU A 20 -11.65 1.69 -4.02
N PRO A 21 -12.46 1.80 -5.09
CA PRO A 21 -13.74 1.09 -5.15
C PRO A 21 -13.57 -0.43 -5.10
N VAL A 22 -12.53 -0.96 -5.74
CA VAL A 22 -12.21 -2.39 -5.76
C VAL A 22 -11.82 -2.88 -4.37
N ILE A 23 -10.97 -2.11 -3.67
CA ILE A 23 -10.52 -2.47 -2.33
C ILE A 23 -11.66 -2.34 -1.31
N ALA A 24 -12.52 -1.32 -1.45
CA ALA A 24 -13.69 -1.12 -0.62
C ALA A 24 -14.69 -2.29 -0.77
N ALA A 25 -14.99 -2.69 -2.01
CA ALA A 25 -15.84 -3.84 -2.29
C ALA A 25 -15.27 -5.14 -1.70
N TRP A 26 -13.96 -5.36 -1.84
CA TRP A 26 -13.28 -6.50 -1.22
C TRP A 26 -13.41 -6.47 0.30
N LYS A 27 -13.16 -5.33 0.96
CA LYS A 27 -13.25 -5.22 2.43
C LYS A 27 -14.69 -5.48 2.92
N ALA A 28 -15.69 -4.98 2.20
CA ALA A 28 -17.10 -5.22 2.55
C ALA A 28 -17.46 -6.71 2.46
N ALA A 29 -16.93 -7.43 1.47
CA ALA A 29 -17.12 -8.87 1.32
C ALA A 29 -16.31 -9.70 2.34
N HIS A 30 -15.27 -9.14 2.94
CA HIS A 30 -14.36 -9.83 3.87
C HIS A 30 -14.30 -9.12 5.23
N PRO A 31 -15.39 -9.14 6.01
CA PRO A 31 -15.40 -8.55 7.34
C PRO A 31 -14.43 -9.28 8.28
N SER A 32 -13.77 -8.53 9.15
CA SER A 32 -12.89 -9.10 10.16
C SER A 32 -13.67 -9.96 11.15
N VAL A 33 -13.21 -11.18 11.38
CA VAL A 33 -13.80 -12.13 12.35
C VAL A 33 -13.80 -11.62 13.79
N SER A 34 -12.94 -10.64 14.11
CA SER A 34 -12.87 -9.99 15.43
C SER A 34 -13.58 -8.64 15.47
N GLY A 35 -14.22 -8.21 14.37
CA GLY A 35 -14.78 -6.86 14.25
C GLY A 35 -13.74 -5.74 14.21
N HIS A 36 -12.44 -6.08 14.21
CA HIS A 36 -11.38 -5.09 14.19
C HIS A 36 -11.30 -4.38 12.84
N GLN A 37 -11.63 -3.08 12.84
CA GLN A 37 -11.33 -2.17 11.75
C GLN A 37 -9.91 -1.65 11.98
N GLY A 38 -8.96 -2.07 11.15
CA GLY A 38 -7.54 -1.76 11.33
C GLY A 38 -7.25 -0.27 11.58
N ARG A 39 -6.17 0.01 12.32
CA ARG A 39 -5.77 1.38 12.73
C ARG A 39 -5.42 2.33 11.57
N TYR A 40 -5.22 1.82 10.36
CA TYR A 40 -4.68 2.57 9.24
C TYR A 40 -5.70 2.67 8.10
N GLU A 41 -5.70 3.83 7.45
CA GLU A 41 -6.41 3.99 6.19
C GLU A 41 -5.87 3.02 5.14
N MET A 42 -6.75 2.53 4.28
CA MET A 42 -6.38 1.54 3.27
C MET A 42 -5.31 2.08 2.32
N ARG A 43 -5.38 3.37 1.97
CA ARG A 43 -4.37 4.06 1.17
C ARG A 43 -2.98 4.01 1.80
N GLN A 44 -2.90 4.12 3.13
CA GLN A 44 -1.61 4.04 3.84
C GLN A 44 -1.00 2.64 3.77
N ILE A 45 -1.85 1.60 3.81
CA ILE A 45 -1.43 0.21 3.67
C ILE A 45 -0.93 -0.05 2.24
N VAL A 46 -1.66 0.40 1.22
CA VAL A 46 -1.24 0.28 -0.19
C VAL A 46 0.08 0.99 -0.44
N ASN A 47 0.21 2.24 0.03
CA ASN A 47 1.46 2.99 -0.06
C ASN A 47 2.63 2.25 0.62
N ALA A 48 2.39 1.53 1.73
CA ALA A 48 3.43 0.77 2.42
C ALA A 48 3.84 -0.49 1.64
N LEU A 49 2.89 -1.17 0.99
CA LEU A 49 3.16 -2.31 0.12
C LEU A 49 3.97 -1.90 -1.12
N LEU A 50 3.61 -0.78 -1.76
CA LEU A 50 4.32 -0.26 -2.93
C LEU A 50 5.74 0.18 -2.60
N TYR A 51 5.94 0.80 -1.42
CA TYR A 51 7.27 1.12 -0.93
C TYR A 51 8.15 -0.13 -0.80
N ARG A 52 7.61 -1.21 -0.21
CA ARG A 52 8.34 -2.48 -0.07
C ARG A 52 8.64 -3.14 -1.43
N ALA A 53 7.81 -2.92 -2.43
CA ALA A 53 7.94 -3.49 -3.77
C ALA A 53 8.87 -2.69 -4.71
N GLY A 54 9.54 -1.63 -4.23
CA GLY A 54 10.35 -0.73 -5.03
C GLY A 54 11.51 -1.39 -5.81
N PRO A 55 11.95 -0.77 -6.93
CA PRO A 55 12.92 -1.32 -7.88
C PRO A 55 14.34 -1.53 -7.33
N ASP A 56 14.67 -0.99 -6.15
CA ASP A 56 15.99 -1.14 -5.52
C ASP A 56 16.33 -2.59 -5.14
N ARG A 57 15.34 -3.49 -5.08
CA ARG A 57 15.58 -4.89 -4.78
C ARG A 57 16.21 -5.69 -5.94
N LEU A 58 16.32 -5.13 -7.15
CA LEU A 58 16.85 -5.83 -8.34
C LEU A 58 18.23 -5.37 -8.80
N ARG A 59 18.87 -4.40 -8.14
CA ARG A 59 20.23 -3.93 -8.47
C ARG A 59 21.36 -4.59 -7.67
N GLY A 60 21.06 -5.25 -6.55
CA GLY A 60 22.08 -5.81 -5.65
C GLY A 60 22.69 -7.17 -6.04
N VAL A 61 22.21 -7.84 -7.09
CA VAL A 61 22.59 -9.24 -7.40
C VAL A 61 23.46 -9.38 -8.66
N ARG A 62 23.93 -8.27 -9.25
CA ARG A 62 24.64 -8.29 -10.56
C ARG A 62 26.07 -7.77 -10.60
N ASN A 63 26.75 -7.60 -9.46
CA ASN A 63 28.18 -7.26 -9.45
C ASN A 63 28.95 -8.12 -8.45
N HIS A 64 29.18 -9.38 -8.83
CA HIS A 64 30.37 -10.14 -8.44
C HIS A 64 30.57 -11.24 -9.49
N ARG A 65 31.27 -10.89 -10.56
CA ARG A 65 32.08 -11.82 -11.33
C ARG A 65 33.23 -11.07 -11.98
#